data_AF-A0A919K5G2-F1
#
_entry.id   AF-A0A919K5G2-F1
#
_cell.length_a   1.000
_cell.length_b   1.000
_cell.length_c   1.000
_cell.angle_alpha   90.00
_cell.angle_beta   90.00
_cell.angle_gamma   90.00
#
_symmetry.space_group_name_H-M   'P 1'
#
loop_
_entity.id
_entity.type
_entity.pdbx_description
1 polymer ?
#
loop_
_entity_poly.entity_id
_entity_poly.type
_entity_poly.pdbx_seq_one_letter_code
_entity_poly.pdbx_strand_id
1 'polypeptide(L)'
;MRTVSRRFALWRADLEGGVCAAPEECVDALRERAAVPVVLEHPPARLPFDSALHQDVEWQFTGVPWPPGLHPGTLVTVSWQPARDEVVVRTARLDEPVQVDGVAYFHEYDPRVVTREFVPDGSNRGQVLHAVRKRGRVFDDGSAVLPEAGLAAHCGLGRGARGSFLLRNAVDQLIREGFLTRVPGSVDSSGYPAYPAVDGQKPAEMLFYAPLVEPVPDPDDESRPEHLVHSFVRKLPRGAHASEKQVTLHQQAVASEEIETSSLEPGYTFVKRHHRGT
;
A
#
# COMPACT_ATOMS: atom_id res chain seq x y z
N MET A 1 25.79 16.33 -19.73
CA MET A 1 26.09 15.24 -18.77
C MET A 1 24.77 14.66 -18.29
N ARG A 2 24.62 13.33 -18.30
CA ARG A 2 23.35 12.67 -17.98
C ARG A 2 23.34 12.30 -16.49
N THR A 3 22.33 12.77 -15.76
CA THR A 3 22.02 12.27 -14.42
C THR A 3 21.44 10.87 -14.57
N VAL A 4 21.94 9.95 -13.75
CA VAL A 4 21.41 8.59 -13.64
C VAL A 4 20.51 8.57 -12.42
N SER A 5 19.33 7.96 -12.54
CA SER A 5 18.40 7.81 -11.42
C SER A 5 17.73 6.46 -11.46
N ARG A 6 17.59 5.83 -10.29
CA ARG A 6 16.82 4.61 -10.07
C ARG A 6 15.81 4.86 -8.96
N ARG A 7 14.56 4.47 -9.20
CA ARG A 7 13.48 4.56 -8.21
C ARG A 7 12.97 3.17 -7.88
N PHE A 8 12.81 2.87 -6.59
CA PHE A 8 12.33 1.57 -6.12
C PHE A 8 11.72 1.69 -4.72
N ALA A 9 10.99 0.66 -4.30
CA ALA A 9 10.40 0.57 -2.97
C ALA A 9 11.33 -0.20 -2.02
N LEU A 10 11.46 0.30 -0.79
CA LEU A 10 12.23 -0.36 0.26
C LEU A 10 11.50 -1.61 0.75
N TRP A 11 12.21 -2.72 0.81
CA TRP A 11 11.78 -3.93 1.50
C TRP A 11 12.21 -3.87 2.96
N ARG A 12 11.63 -4.73 3.80
CA ARG A 12 12.05 -4.86 5.19
C ARG A 12 13.55 -5.15 5.33
N ALA A 13 14.09 -6.01 4.47
CA ALA A 13 15.51 -6.33 4.45
C ALA A 13 16.40 -5.10 4.18
N ASP A 14 15.93 -4.17 3.34
CA ASP A 14 16.66 -2.93 3.05
C ASP A 14 16.72 -2.02 4.28
N LEU A 15 15.60 -1.91 4.99
CA LEU A 15 15.45 -1.13 6.21
C LEU A 15 16.28 -1.71 7.36
N GLU A 16 16.18 -3.01 7.60
CA GLU A 16 16.90 -3.72 8.68
C GLU A 16 18.40 -3.84 8.39
N GLY A 17 18.77 -4.04 7.13
CA GLY A 17 20.16 -4.15 6.69
C GLY A 17 20.86 -2.81 6.52
N GLY A 18 20.13 -1.70 6.50
CA GLY A 18 20.68 -0.38 6.18
C GLY A 18 21.31 -0.37 4.78
N VAL A 19 20.62 -0.96 3.79
CA VAL A 19 21.12 -1.06 2.41
C VAL A 19 20.20 -0.36 1.42
N CYS A 20 20.75 0.06 0.29
CA CYS A 20 20.03 0.77 -0.76
C CYS A 20 20.60 0.39 -2.13
N ALA A 21 19.76 -0.14 -3.03
CA ALA A 21 20.19 -0.54 -4.37
C ALA A 21 20.83 0.61 -5.15
N ALA A 22 21.99 0.35 -5.74
CA ALA A 22 22.72 1.30 -6.57
C ALA A 22 22.22 1.25 -8.03
N PRO A 23 22.15 2.40 -8.73
CA PRO A 23 22.05 2.42 -10.19
C PRO A 23 23.28 1.76 -10.82
N GLU A 24 23.11 0.82 -11.75
CA GLU A 24 24.22 0.08 -12.37
C GLU A 24 25.26 1.02 -12.99
N GLU A 25 24.81 2.14 -13.57
CA GLU A 25 25.68 3.08 -14.26
C GLU A 25 26.59 3.89 -13.31
N CYS A 26 26.27 3.98 -12.01
CA CYS A 26 27.17 4.61 -11.05
C CYS A 26 28.20 3.63 -10.47
N VAL A 27 27.91 2.32 -10.50
CA VAL A 27 28.78 1.27 -9.95
C VAL A 27 30.14 1.28 -10.64
N ASP A 28 30.18 1.32 -11.97
CA ASP A 28 31.44 1.30 -12.72
C ASP A 28 32.38 2.47 -12.35
N ALA A 29 31.81 3.62 -11.99
CA ALA A 29 32.57 4.80 -11.60
C ALA A 29 32.99 4.82 -10.13
N LEU A 30 32.26 4.09 -9.27
CA LEU A 30 32.36 4.21 -7.82
C LEU A 30 32.91 2.95 -7.13
N ARG A 31 32.87 1.78 -7.77
CA ARG A 31 33.21 0.49 -7.14
C ARG A 31 34.65 0.38 -6.61
N GLU A 32 35.57 1.13 -7.19
CA GLU A 32 36.98 1.14 -6.76
C GLU A 32 37.22 2.12 -5.58
N ARG A 33 36.21 2.90 -5.19
CA ARG A 33 36.32 3.83 -4.06
C ARG A 33 36.10 3.09 -2.74
N ALA A 34 37.01 3.31 -1.80
CA ALA A 34 36.87 2.79 -0.43
C ALA A 34 35.68 3.42 0.31
N ALA A 35 35.33 4.65 -0.03
CA ALA A 35 34.18 5.38 0.50
C ALA A 35 33.50 6.19 -0.61
N VAL A 36 32.18 6.15 -0.63
CA VAL A 36 31.30 6.90 -1.53
C VAL A 36 30.50 7.88 -0.68
N PRO A 37 30.64 9.20 -0.90
CA PRO A 37 29.80 10.19 -0.25
C PRO A 37 28.34 9.98 -0.68
N VAL A 38 27.45 9.76 0.28
CA VAL A 38 26.01 9.63 0.06
C VAL A 38 25.28 10.68 0.88
N VAL A 39 24.25 11.27 0.30
CA VAL A 39 23.35 12.18 0.99
C VAL A 39 21.96 11.57 0.99
N LEU A 40 21.43 11.34 2.19
CA LEU A 40 20.04 10.97 2.40
C LEU A 40 19.19 12.24 2.57
N GLU A 41 18.32 12.50 1.60
CA GLU A 41 17.34 13.58 1.61
C GLU A 41 15.98 13.02 2.02
N HIS A 42 15.60 13.26 3.27
CA HIS A 42 14.33 12.87 3.85
C HIS A 42 13.68 14.12 4.47
N PRO A 43 12.88 14.88 3.71
CA PRO A 43 12.41 16.19 4.12
C PRO A 43 11.80 16.20 5.54
N PRO A 44 12.15 17.19 6.39
CA PRO A 44 13.03 18.34 6.10
C PRO A 44 14.54 18.06 6.26
N ALA A 45 14.93 16.83 6.60
CA ALA A 45 16.32 16.46 6.88
C ALA A 45 17.15 16.18 5.62
N ARG A 46 18.43 16.56 5.70
CA ARG A 46 19.47 16.20 4.73
C ARG A 46 20.67 15.68 5.52
N LEU A 47 20.98 14.40 5.37
CA LEU A 47 22.00 13.71 6.16
C LEU A 47 23.13 13.19 5.25
N PRO A 48 24.31 13.82 5.22
CA PRO A 48 25.47 13.27 4.55
C PRO A 48 26.09 12.13 5.39
N PHE A 49 26.57 11.09 4.72
CA PHE A 49 27.30 9.97 5.30
C PHE A 49 28.21 9.31 4.26
N ASP A 50 29.24 8.61 4.71
CA ASP A 50 30.06 7.79 3.84
C ASP A 50 29.48 6.37 3.76
N SER A 51 29.34 5.86 2.55
CA SER A 51 28.89 4.50 2.27
C SER A 51 29.96 3.71 1.52
N ALA A 52 29.78 2.41 1.43
CA ALA A 52 30.56 1.55 0.56
C ALA A 52 29.62 0.83 -0.42
N LEU A 53 30.13 0.52 -1.60
CA LEU A 53 29.45 -0.38 -2.53
C LEU A 53 29.74 -1.82 -2.14
N HIS A 54 28.69 -2.61 -2.02
CA HIS A 54 28.75 -4.04 -1.79
C HIS A 54 27.94 -4.76 -2.86
N GLN A 55 28.43 -5.91 -3.34
CA GLN A 55 27.68 -6.76 -4.24
C GLN A 55 27.16 -7.97 -3.48
N ASP A 56 25.84 -8.10 -3.40
CA ASP A 56 25.16 -9.32 -2.97
C ASP A 56 24.41 -9.90 -4.17
N VAL A 57 23.07 -9.88 -4.18
CA VAL A 57 22.26 -10.19 -5.37
C VAL A 57 22.38 -9.08 -6.42
N GLU A 58 22.41 -7.83 -5.96
CA GLU A 58 22.69 -6.64 -6.77
C GLU A 58 23.70 -5.73 -6.05
N TRP A 59 24.18 -4.70 -6.75
CA TRP A 59 25.03 -3.68 -6.13
C TRP A 59 24.21 -2.77 -5.23
N GLN A 60 24.70 -2.53 -4.02
CA GLN A 60 24.03 -1.74 -3.01
C GLN A 60 24.99 -0.85 -2.23
N PHE A 61 24.51 0.32 -1.85
CA PHE A 61 25.10 1.16 -0.81
C PHE A 61 24.79 0.56 0.55
N THR A 62 25.77 0.50 1.44
CA THR A 62 25.63 -0.06 2.80
C THR A 62 25.70 1.01 3.88
N GLY A 63 25.22 0.71 5.08
CA GLY A 63 25.28 1.61 6.23
C GLY A 63 24.36 2.82 6.09
N VAL A 64 23.28 2.70 5.31
CA VAL A 64 22.31 3.76 5.10
C VAL A 64 21.54 4.01 6.41
N PRO A 65 21.63 5.23 6.98
CA PRO A 65 20.97 5.56 8.24
C PRO A 65 19.50 5.90 8.00
N TRP A 66 18.67 4.89 7.73
CA TRP A 66 17.26 5.09 7.44
C TRP A 66 16.55 5.86 8.57
N PRO A 67 15.76 6.91 8.24
CA PRO A 67 15.03 7.68 9.24
C PRO A 67 14.02 6.79 9.99
N PRO A 68 13.78 7.04 11.29
CA PRO A 68 12.75 6.34 12.03
C PRO A 68 11.37 6.62 11.41
N GLY A 69 10.50 5.62 11.38
CA GLY A 69 9.16 5.74 10.81
C GLY A 69 9.08 5.46 9.30
N LEU A 70 10.19 5.14 8.63
CA LEU A 70 10.10 4.50 7.32
C LEU A 70 9.58 3.06 7.46
N HIS A 71 8.71 2.68 6.52
CA HIS A 71 8.07 1.37 6.49
C HIS A 71 8.33 0.67 5.15
N PRO A 72 8.29 -0.67 5.11
CA PRO A 72 8.38 -1.39 3.85
C PRO A 72 7.35 -0.87 2.85
N GLY A 73 7.78 -0.62 1.62
CA GLY A 73 7.01 0.01 0.58
C GLY A 73 7.36 1.47 0.32
N THR A 74 8.01 2.19 1.24
CA THR A 74 8.46 3.57 0.97
C THR A 74 9.31 3.63 -0.29
N LEU A 75 8.97 4.55 -1.19
CA LEU A 75 9.69 4.78 -2.44
C LEU A 75 10.89 5.68 -2.21
N VAL A 76 12.05 5.22 -2.68
CA VAL A 76 13.31 5.96 -2.69
C VAL A 76 13.77 6.19 -4.13
N THR A 77 14.35 7.36 -4.37
CA THR A 77 15.02 7.69 -5.63
C THR A 77 16.50 7.89 -5.36
N VAL A 78 17.33 7.04 -5.95
CA VAL A 78 18.78 7.15 -5.91
C VAL A 78 19.24 7.83 -7.18
N SER A 79 19.99 8.92 -7.06
CA SER A 79 20.47 9.70 -8.18
C SER A 79 21.97 9.98 -8.07
N TRP A 80 22.64 9.93 -9.21
CA TRP A 80 24.07 10.20 -9.31
C TRP A 80 24.38 10.92 -10.62
N GLN A 81 25.40 11.78 -10.59
CA GLN A 81 25.91 12.44 -11.77
C GLN A 81 27.45 12.50 -11.72
N PRO A 82 28.16 12.24 -12.84
CA PRO A 82 29.63 12.19 -12.84
C PRO A 82 30.33 13.47 -12.36
N ALA A 83 29.67 14.62 -12.49
CA ALA A 83 30.21 15.91 -12.07
C ALA A 83 29.97 16.23 -10.59
N ARG A 84 29.26 15.37 -9.84
CA ARG A 84 29.15 15.46 -8.38
C ARG A 84 29.90 14.30 -7.75
N ASP A 85 30.53 14.59 -6.63
CA ASP A 85 31.21 13.58 -5.83
C ASP A 85 30.27 12.79 -4.92
N GLU A 86 29.00 13.19 -4.83
CA GLU A 86 27.98 12.57 -3.97
C GLU A 86 26.89 11.83 -4.77
N VAL A 87 26.40 10.74 -4.18
CA VAL A 87 25.15 10.06 -4.55
C VAL A 87 24.03 10.62 -3.66
N VAL A 88 22.86 10.90 -4.23
CA VAL A 88 21.70 11.39 -3.47
C VAL A 88 20.63 10.32 -3.41
N VAL A 89 20.25 9.90 -2.21
CA VAL A 89 19.12 9.01 -1.91
C VAL A 89 18.00 9.88 -1.37
N ARG A 90 16.84 9.91 -2.03
CA ARG A 90 15.73 10.81 -1.66
C ARG A 90 14.42 10.06 -1.44
N THR A 91 13.70 10.43 -0.38
CA THR A 91 12.26 10.15 -0.23
C THR A 91 11.44 11.38 -0.59
N ALA A 92 10.23 11.19 -1.10
CA ALA A 92 9.29 12.28 -1.38
C ALA A 92 8.08 12.17 -0.45
N ARG A 93 7.63 13.30 0.10
CA ARG A 93 6.43 13.35 0.94
C ARG A 93 5.18 13.09 0.11
N LEU A 94 4.17 12.50 0.75
CA LEU A 94 2.82 12.53 0.21
C LEU A 94 2.21 13.91 0.42
N ASP A 95 1.39 14.37 -0.53
CA ASP A 95 0.58 15.57 -0.35
C ASP A 95 -0.49 15.36 0.74
N GLU A 96 -1.04 14.15 0.82
CA GLU A 96 -1.98 13.71 1.85
C GLU A 96 -1.43 12.43 2.51
N PRO A 97 -0.92 12.51 3.75
CA PRO A 97 -0.52 11.32 4.50
C PRO A 97 -1.68 10.34 4.67
N VAL A 98 -1.37 9.05 4.60
CA VAL A 98 -2.36 7.98 4.71
C VAL A 98 -1.93 6.90 5.68
N GLN A 99 -2.89 6.19 6.24
CA GLN A 99 -2.71 4.98 6.99
C GLN A 99 -3.25 3.81 6.18
N VAL A 100 -2.41 2.78 5.99
CA VAL A 100 -2.76 1.53 5.31
C VAL A 100 -2.80 0.41 6.34
N ASP A 101 -3.97 -0.16 6.60
CA ASP A 101 -4.19 -1.21 7.62
C ASP A 101 -3.58 -0.90 8.99
N GLY A 102 -3.65 0.36 9.43
CA GLY A 102 -3.09 0.79 10.72
C GLY A 102 -1.62 1.25 10.67
N VAL A 103 -0.95 1.22 9.52
CA VAL A 103 0.43 1.71 9.36
C VAL A 103 0.43 3.04 8.61
N ALA A 104 0.97 4.09 9.24
CA ALA A 104 1.03 5.43 8.65
C ALA A 104 2.17 5.57 7.63
N TYR A 105 1.87 6.19 6.49
CA TYR A 105 2.81 6.57 5.44
C TYR A 105 2.72 8.08 5.22
N PHE A 106 3.85 8.75 5.44
CA PHE A 106 4.02 10.19 5.20
C PHE A 106 4.79 10.48 3.89
N HIS A 107 5.33 9.43 3.29
CA HIS A 107 6.15 9.49 2.09
C HIS A 107 5.57 8.56 1.03
N GLU A 108 5.83 8.87 -0.24
CA GLU A 108 5.40 8.06 -1.38
C GLU A 108 5.77 6.59 -1.15
N TYR A 109 4.86 5.69 -1.49
CA TYR A 109 5.02 4.26 -1.26
C TYR A 109 4.48 3.42 -2.42
N ASP A 110 4.93 2.18 -2.51
CA ASP A 110 4.41 1.17 -3.44
C ASP A 110 3.42 0.25 -2.70
N PRO A 111 2.11 0.34 -2.99
CA PRO A 111 1.08 -0.49 -2.35
C PRO A 111 1.34 -1.99 -2.49
N ARG A 112 2.01 -2.43 -3.56
CA ARG A 112 2.30 -3.85 -3.79
C ARG A 112 3.28 -4.39 -2.77
N VAL A 113 4.34 -3.61 -2.46
CA VAL A 113 5.32 -3.98 -1.45
C VAL A 113 4.69 -3.92 -0.05
N VAL A 114 3.91 -2.88 0.25
CA VAL A 114 3.14 -2.78 1.50
C VAL A 114 2.27 -4.02 1.72
N THR A 115 1.61 -4.50 0.66
CA THR A 115 0.82 -5.73 0.73
C THR A 115 1.69 -6.96 0.97
N ARG A 116 2.80 -7.12 0.24
CA ARG A 116 3.69 -8.30 0.34
C ARG A 116 4.50 -8.38 1.64
N GLU A 117 4.78 -7.25 2.28
CA GLU A 117 5.60 -7.14 3.50
C GLU A 117 4.79 -7.15 4.79
N PHE A 118 3.51 -7.51 4.69
CA PHE A 118 2.64 -7.75 5.83
C PHE A 118 3.17 -8.84 6.76
N VAL A 119 3.30 -8.48 8.03
CA VAL A 119 3.64 -9.40 9.11
C VAL A 119 2.36 -9.79 9.83
N PRO A 120 2.02 -11.10 9.84
CA PRO A 120 0.86 -11.57 10.57
C PRO A 120 1.12 -11.51 12.07
N ASP A 121 0.05 -11.28 12.82
CA ASP A 121 0.03 -11.70 14.22
C ASP A 121 -0.01 -13.24 14.33
N GLY A 122 0.15 -13.77 15.55
CA GLY A 122 0.09 -15.22 15.79
C GLY A 122 -1.31 -15.83 15.63
N SER A 123 -2.33 -15.05 15.23
CA SER A 123 -3.70 -15.53 15.13
C SER A 123 -3.97 -16.28 13.82
N ASN A 124 -4.99 -17.14 13.82
CA ASN A 124 -5.45 -17.79 12.59
C ASN A 124 -5.87 -16.75 11.53
N ARG A 125 -6.40 -15.61 11.98
CA ARG A 125 -6.84 -14.50 11.15
C ARG A 125 -5.65 -13.85 10.44
N GLY A 126 -4.58 -13.57 11.18
CA GLY A 126 -3.32 -13.06 10.65
C GLY A 126 -2.70 -14.02 9.63
N GLN A 127 -2.68 -15.32 9.91
CA GLN A 127 -2.16 -16.33 8.98
C GLN A 127 -2.94 -16.39 7.65
N VAL A 128 -4.27 -16.27 7.70
CA VAL A 128 -5.10 -16.20 6.48
C VAL A 128 -4.78 -14.94 5.68
N LEU A 129 -4.76 -13.77 6.31
CA LEU A 129 -4.41 -12.50 5.64
C LEU A 129 -3.02 -12.55 5.04
N HIS A 130 -2.05 -13.08 5.77
CA HIS A 130 -0.69 -13.23 5.27
C HIS A 130 -0.62 -14.18 4.07
N ALA A 131 -1.36 -15.29 4.07
CA ALA A 131 -1.43 -16.18 2.91
C ALA A 131 -2.00 -15.45 1.67
N VAL A 132 -3.12 -14.72 1.82
CA VAL A 132 -3.73 -13.96 0.72
C VAL A 132 -2.77 -12.91 0.19
N ARG A 133 -2.17 -12.09 1.06
CA ARG A 133 -1.27 -10.99 0.68
C ARG A 133 0.08 -11.46 0.13
N LYS A 134 0.66 -12.51 0.72
CA LYS A 134 2.00 -13.02 0.34
C LYS A 134 1.96 -13.98 -0.85
N ARG A 135 0.89 -14.77 -1.02
CA ARG A 135 0.80 -15.79 -2.09
C ARG A 135 -0.18 -15.43 -3.20
N GLY A 136 -1.13 -14.53 -2.94
CA GLY A 136 -2.06 -14.06 -3.96
C GLY A 136 -1.39 -13.28 -5.08
N ARG A 137 -2.15 -13.05 -6.14
CA ARG A 137 -1.84 -12.01 -7.13
C ARG A 137 -2.15 -10.67 -6.49
N VAL A 138 -1.17 -9.76 -6.49
CA VAL A 138 -1.31 -8.41 -5.94
C VAL A 138 -1.41 -7.43 -7.11
N PHE A 139 -2.39 -6.53 -7.06
CA PHE A 139 -2.61 -5.48 -8.04
C PHE A 139 -1.93 -4.17 -7.64
N ASP A 140 -1.90 -3.21 -8.55
CA ASP A 140 -1.15 -1.96 -8.38
C ASP A 140 -1.72 -1.05 -7.27
N ASP A 141 -2.99 -1.22 -6.90
CA ASP A 141 -3.61 -0.56 -5.74
C ASP A 141 -3.33 -1.25 -4.40
N GLY A 142 -2.54 -2.32 -4.41
CA GLY A 142 -2.22 -3.13 -3.23
C GLY A 142 -3.28 -4.17 -2.89
N SER A 143 -4.41 -4.23 -3.59
CA SER A 143 -5.39 -5.30 -3.43
C SER A 143 -4.79 -6.65 -3.86
N ALA A 144 -5.32 -7.76 -3.32
CA ALA A 144 -4.80 -9.09 -3.60
C ALA A 144 -5.89 -10.14 -3.74
N VAL A 145 -5.68 -11.13 -4.60
CA VAL A 145 -6.60 -12.27 -4.77
C VAL A 145 -5.88 -13.60 -4.65
N LEU A 146 -6.54 -14.53 -3.98
CA LEU A 146 -6.09 -15.92 -3.85
C LEU A 146 -7.30 -16.87 -3.99
N PRO A 147 -7.20 -17.97 -4.76
CA PRO A 147 -8.25 -18.98 -4.79
C PRO A 147 -8.48 -19.60 -3.41
N GLU A 148 -9.74 -19.63 -2.95
CA GLU A 148 -10.06 -20.11 -1.59
C GLU A 148 -9.69 -21.59 -1.42
N ALA A 149 -9.84 -22.39 -2.48
CA ALA A 149 -9.52 -23.82 -2.48
C ALA A 149 -8.04 -24.13 -2.12
N GLY A 150 -7.11 -23.21 -2.41
CA GLY A 150 -5.69 -23.37 -2.11
C GLY A 150 -5.27 -22.83 -0.74
N LEU A 151 -6.15 -22.13 -0.03
CA LEU A 151 -5.78 -21.36 1.16
C LEU A 151 -5.14 -22.21 2.26
N ALA A 152 -5.70 -23.40 2.53
CA ALA A 152 -5.20 -24.31 3.57
C ALA A 152 -3.72 -24.67 3.38
N ALA A 153 -3.29 -24.84 2.13
CA ALA A 153 -1.90 -25.16 1.81
C ALA A 153 -0.92 -24.01 2.12
N HIS A 154 -1.40 -22.77 2.11
CA HIS A 154 -0.58 -21.58 2.26
C HIS A 154 -0.51 -21.02 3.69
N CYS A 155 -1.56 -21.22 4.49
CA CYS A 155 -1.63 -20.69 5.86
C CYS A 155 -1.19 -21.68 6.94
N GLY A 156 -0.91 -22.94 6.58
CA GLY A 156 -0.55 -23.98 7.56
C GLY A 156 -1.73 -24.45 8.43
N LEU A 157 -2.92 -23.89 8.22
CA LEU A 157 -4.19 -24.28 8.83
C LEU A 157 -4.95 -25.26 7.91
N GLY A 158 -6.07 -25.80 8.39
CA GLY A 158 -6.95 -26.63 7.56
C GLY A 158 -6.74 -28.14 7.64
N ARG A 159 -5.73 -28.64 8.38
CA ARG A 159 -5.53 -30.09 8.58
C ARG A 159 -6.50 -30.66 9.62
N GLY A 160 -7.23 -31.70 9.23
CA GLY A 160 -8.22 -32.36 10.08
C GLY A 160 -9.42 -31.48 10.44
N ALA A 161 -10.45 -32.07 11.05
CA ALA A 161 -11.71 -31.38 11.32
C ALA A 161 -11.54 -30.07 12.11
N ARG A 162 -10.68 -30.06 13.13
CA ARG A 162 -10.37 -28.86 13.92
C ARG A 162 -9.68 -27.79 13.08
N GLY A 163 -8.67 -28.16 12.27
CA GLY A 163 -7.96 -27.21 11.43
C GLY A 163 -8.86 -26.60 10.36
N SER A 164 -9.72 -27.40 9.73
CA SER A 164 -10.70 -26.90 8.75
C SER A 164 -11.73 -25.97 9.39
N PHE A 165 -12.19 -26.27 10.62
CA PHE A 165 -13.09 -25.40 11.38
C PHE A 165 -12.42 -24.04 11.68
N LEU A 166 -11.18 -24.05 12.19
CA LEU A 166 -10.44 -22.82 12.51
C LEU A 166 -10.18 -21.97 11.27
N LEU A 167 -9.83 -22.60 10.15
CA LEU A 167 -9.61 -21.92 8.87
C LEU A 167 -10.90 -21.22 8.41
N ARG A 168 -12.01 -21.96 8.36
CA ARG A 168 -13.32 -21.40 7.96
C ARG A 168 -13.74 -20.26 8.87
N ASN A 169 -13.61 -20.44 10.18
CA ASN A 169 -13.95 -19.40 11.16
C ASN A 169 -13.10 -18.12 10.97
N ALA A 170 -11.80 -18.26 10.71
CA ALA A 170 -10.91 -17.12 10.46
C ALA A 170 -11.28 -16.37 9.17
N VAL A 171 -11.57 -17.11 8.08
CA VAL A 171 -12.05 -16.51 6.82
C VAL A 171 -13.37 -15.78 7.02
N ASP A 172 -14.35 -16.42 7.66
CA ASP A 172 -15.67 -15.81 7.89
C ASP A 172 -15.59 -14.60 8.82
N GLN A 173 -14.66 -14.58 9.78
CA GLN A 173 -14.40 -13.40 10.60
C GLN A 173 -13.81 -12.24 9.77
N LEU A 174 -12.80 -12.52 8.93
CA LEU A 174 -12.21 -11.51 8.04
C LEU A 174 -13.23 -10.92 7.06
N ILE A 175 -14.15 -11.74 6.55
CA ILE A 175 -15.21 -11.28 5.67
C ILE A 175 -16.20 -10.38 6.43
N ARG A 176 -16.61 -10.78 7.65
CA ARG A 176 -17.50 -9.97 8.48
C ARG A 176 -16.90 -8.63 8.88
N GLU A 177 -15.58 -8.59 9.07
CA GLU A 177 -14.84 -7.37 9.44
C GLU A 177 -14.43 -6.53 8.20
N GLY A 178 -14.72 -7.01 6.99
CA GLY A 178 -14.49 -6.26 5.74
C GLY A 178 -13.07 -6.36 5.17
N PHE A 179 -12.18 -7.15 5.77
CA PHE A 179 -10.82 -7.35 5.27
C PHE A 179 -10.75 -8.27 4.05
N LEU A 180 -11.72 -9.18 3.90
CA LEU A 180 -11.82 -10.08 2.77
C LEU A 180 -13.22 -10.05 2.17
N THR A 181 -13.31 -10.34 0.88
CA THR A 181 -14.59 -10.59 0.19
C THR A 181 -14.46 -11.82 -0.68
N ARG A 182 -15.52 -12.65 -0.76
CA ARG A 182 -15.59 -13.73 -1.74
C ARG A 182 -16.05 -13.16 -3.08
N VAL A 183 -15.28 -13.39 -4.13
CA VAL A 183 -15.59 -12.92 -5.48
C VAL A 183 -15.37 -14.03 -6.51
N PRO A 184 -16.17 -14.05 -7.60
CA PRO A 184 -15.90 -14.97 -8.70
C PRO A 184 -14.64 -14.52 -9.46
N GLY A 185 -13.74 -15.46 -9.70
CA GLY A 185 -12.56 -15.27 -10.53
C GLY A 185 -12.27 -16.51 -11.37
N SER A 186 -11.06 -16.55 -11.93
CA SER A 186 -10.58 -17.72 -12.66
C SER A 186 -9.12 -18.01 -12.35
N VAL A 187 -8.70 -19.24 -12.61
CA VAL A 187 -7.29 -19.64 -12.60
C VAL A 187 -6.88 -20.10 -13.98
N ASP A 188 -5.68 -19.73 -14.39
CA ASP A 188 -5.10 -20.23 -15.63
C ASP A 188 -4.58 -21.68 -15.48
N SER A 189 -3.99 -22.21 -16.55
CA SER A 189 -3.43 -23.56 -16.56
C SER A 189 -2.27 -23.80 -15.58
N SER A 190 -1.62 -22.72 -15.12
CA SER A 190 -0.56 -22.77 -14.10
C SER A 190 -1.09 -22.61 -12.67
N GLY A 191 -2.40 -22.35 -12.52
CA GLY A 191 -3.03 -22.05 -11.23
C GLY A 191 -2.89 -20.58 -10.81
N TYR A 192 -2.42 -19.70 -11.70
CA TYR A 192 -2.28 -18.28 -11.41
C TYR A 192 -3.67 -17.61 -11.43
N PRO A 193 -4.02 -16.82 -10.39
CA PRO A 193 -5.37 -16.29 -10.28
C PRO A 193 -5.58 -15.02 -11.13
N ALA A 194 -6.80 -14.88 -11.63
CA ALA A 194 -7.31 -13.72 -12.33
C ALA A 194 -8.62 -13.24 -11.72
N TYR A 195 -8.73 -11.92 -11.59
CA TYR A 195 -9.93 -11.21 -11.20
C TYR A 195 -10.01 -9.92 -12.01
N PRO A 196 -11.15 -9.62 -12.66
CA PRO A 196 -12.33 -10.50 -12.83
C PRO A 196 -12.02 -11.82 -13.54
N ALA A 197 -12.98 -12.75 -13.53
CA ALA A 197 -12.85 -14.02 -14.26
C ALA A 197 -12.60 -13.79 -15.76
N VAL A 198 -11.73 -14.59 -16.36
CA VAL A 198 -11.35 -14.52 -17.77
C VAL A 198 -11.97 -15.67 -18.54
N ASP A 199 -12.55 -15.38 -19.70
CA ASP A 199 -13.17 -16.38 -20.57
C ASP A 199 -12.15 -17.46 -20.98
N GLY A 200 -12.59 -18.73 -20.91
CA GLY A 200 -11.76 -19.89 -21.22
C GLY A 200 -10.83 -20.35 -20.10
N GLN A 201 -10.69 -19.59 -19.01
CA GLN A 201 -9.98 -20.04 -17.80
C GLN A 201 -10.92 -20.82 -16.87
N LYS A 202 -10.34 -21.61 -15.96
CA LYS A 202 -11.12 -22.41 -15.00
C LYS A 202 -11.73 -21.48 -13.94
N PRO A 203 -13.06 -21.44 -13.77
CA PRO A 203 -13.69 -20.64 -12.71
C PRO A 203 -13.23 -21.07 -11.31
N ALA A 204 -13.09 -20.11 -10.41
CA ALA A 204 -12.77 -20.35 -9.01
C ALA A 204 -13.35 -19.26 -8.10
N GLU A 205 -13.75 -19.67 -6.89
CA GLU A 205 -14.08 -18.74 -5.81
C GLU A 205 -12.78 -18.15 -5.25
N MET A 206 -12.69 -16.83 -5.24
CA MET A 206 -11.51 -16.08 -4.80
C MET A 206 -11.78 -15.39 -3.48
N LEU A 207 -10.76 -15.34 -2.63
CA LEU A 207 -10.67 -14.39 -1.54
C LEU A 207 -9.97 -13.14 -2.05
N PHE A 208 -10.69 -12.03 -2.04
CA PHE A 208 -10.21 -10.70 -2.42
C PHE A 208 -9.94 -9.87 -1.17
N TYR A 209 -8.70 -9.43 -1.02
CA TYR A 209 -8.26 -8.47 -0.02
C TYR A 209 -8.19 -7.07 -0.65
N ALA A 210 -8.76 -6.09 0.04
CA ALA A 210 -8.57 -4.68 -0.27
C ALA A 210 -7.92 -3.99 0.94
N PRO A 211 -6.84 -3.21 0.75
CA PRO A 211 -6.24 -2.46 1.86
C PRO A 211 -7.23 -1.42 2.39
N LEU A 212 -7.28 -1.26 3.72
CA LEU A 212 -7.99 -0.15 4.33
C LEU A 212 -7.06 1.07 4.32
N VAL A 213 -7.36 2.04 3.46
CA VAL A 213 -6.60 3.29 3.33
C VAL A 213 -7.42 4.45 3.89
N GLU A 214 -6.88 5.12 4.89
CA GLU A 214 -7.51 6.25 5.58
C GLU A 214 -6.55 7.45 5.60
N PRO A 215 -7.00 8.69 5.34
CA PRO A 215 -6.14 9.86 5.52
C PRO A 215 -5.76 10.00 6.99
N VAL A 216 -4.54 10.47 7.26
CA VAL A 216 -4.08 10.80 8.61
C VAL A 216 -3.56 12.23 8.67
N PRO A 217 -3.65 12.90 9.84
CA PRO A 217 -3.08 14.22 10.00
C PRO A 217 -1.58 14.20 9.68
N ASP A 218 -1.13 15.21 8.95
CA ASP A 218 0.30 15.44 8.79
C ASP A 218 0.87 15.95 10.12
N PRO A 219 1.91 15.32 10.69
CA PRO A 219 2.51 15.77 11.95
C PRO A 219 3.10 17.18 11.87
N ASP A 220 3.42 17.66 10.66
CA ASP A 220 3.96 19.01 10.43
C ASP A 220 2.87 20.04 10.11
N ASP A 221 1.60 19.64 10.02
CA ASP A 221 0.47 20.56 9.85
C ASP A 221 -0.03 21.03 11.22
N GLU A 222 0.27 22.29 11.55
CA GLU A 222 -0.14 22.93 12.81
C GLU A 222 -1.65 23.24 12.87
N SER A 223 -2.42 22.96 11.81
CA SER A 223 -3.87 23.14 11.80
C SER A 223 -4.59 22.01 12.56
N ARG A 224 -4.92 22.27 13.83
CA ARG A 224 -5.75 21.36 14.65
C ARG A 224 -7.08 21.06 13.95
N PRO A 225 -7.44 19.80 13.66
CA PRO A 225 -8.79 19.51 13.19
C PRO A 225 -9.73 19.36 14.39
N GLU A 226 -10.70 20.27 14.49
CA GLU A 226 -12.02 19.87 14.97
C GLU A 226 -12.50 18.75 14.04
N HIS A 227 -12.95 17.61 14.58
CA HIS A 227 -13.37 16.42 13.81
C HIS A 227 -14.72 16.67 13.11
N LEU A 228 -14.71 17.55 12.12
CA LEU A 228 -15.85 17.97 11.32
C LEU A 228 -15.74 17.36 9.93
N VAL A 229 -16.60 16.40 9.62
CA VAL A 229 -16.74 15.89 8.25
C VAL A 229 -17.59 16.90 7.49
N HIS A 230 -17.03 17.56 6.47
CA HIS A 230 -17.76 18.47 5.58
C HIS A 230 -18.72 17.70 4.66
N SER A 231 -19.71 18.37 4.08
CA SER A 231 -20.66 17.79 3.12
C SER A 231 -19.93 17.39 1.83
N PHE A 232 -20.12 16.18 1.30
CA PHE A 232 -19.52 15.77 0.02
C PHE A 232 -20.34 14.74 -0.75
N VAL A 233 -19.97 14.53 -2.02
CA VAL A 233 -20.56 13.53 -2.91
C VAL A 233 -19.65 12.30 -2.98
N ARG A 234 -20.18 11.12 -2.67
CA ARG A 234 -19.45 9.84 -2.63
C ARG A 234 -19.91 8.93 -3.78
N LYS A 235 -18.98 8.27 -4.46
CA LYS A 235 -19.31 7.23 -5.45
C LYS A 235 -19.88 5.98 -4.77
N LEU A 236 -20.87 5.37 -5.39
CA LEU A 236 -21.51 4.13 -4.98
C LEU A 236 -20.96 2.94 -5.81
N PRO A 237 -21.11 1.70 -5.30
CA PRO A 237 -20.84 0.50 -6.08
C PRO A 237 -21.60 0.50 -7.42
N ARG A 238 -21.04 -0.16 -8.44
CA ARG A 238 -21.69 -0.30 -9.75
C ARG A 238 -23.09 -0.91 -9.58
N GLY A 239 -24.12 -0.19 -10.05
CA GLY A 239 -25.53 -0.61 -9.97
C GLY A 239 -26.28 -0.12 -8.72
N ALA A 240 -25.63 0.59 -7.80
CA ALA A 240 -26.27 1.20 -6.64
C ALA A 240 -26.66 2.66 -6.91
N HIS A 241 -27.78 3.10 -6.32
CA HIS A 241 -28.32 4.45 -6.46
C HIS A 241 -28.47 5.12 -5.08
N ALA A 242 -28.37 6.45 -5.03
CA ALA A 242 -28.68 7.20 -3.83
C ALA A 242 -30.14 6.97 -3.42
N SER A 243 -30.39 6.90 -2.11
CA SER A 243 -31.76 6.92 -1.60
C SER A 243 -32.40 8.29 -1.83
N GLU A 244 -33.72 8.34 -1.94
CA GLU A 244 -34.48 9.59 -2.09
C GLU A 244 -34.12 10.61 -1.01
N LYS A 245 -33.91 10.13 0.23
CA LYS A 245 -33.47 10.97 1.35
C LYS A 245 -32.13 11.67 1.09
N GLN A 246 -31.17 11.00 0.47
CA GLN A 246 -29.87 11.59 0.13
C GLN A 246 -29.95 12.52 -1.07
N VAL A 247 -30.85 12.25 -2.01
CA VAL A 247 -31.15 13.17 -3.13
C VAL A 247 -31.75 14.48 -2.59
N THR A 248 -32.70 14.41 -1.65
CA THR A 248 -33.29 15.61 -1.03
C THR A 248 -32.26 16.41 -0.22
N LEU A 249 -31.40 15.73 0.55
CA LEU A 249 -30.35 16.39 1.32
C LEU A 249 -29.32 17.09 0.41
N HIS A 250 -28.99 16.49 -0.74
CA HIS A 250 -28.14 17.12 -1.75
C HIS A 250 -28.78 18.40 -2.30
N GLN A 251 -30.06 18.36 -2.67
CA GLN A 251 -30.78 19.53 -3.19
C GLN A 251 -30.81 20.68 -2.17
N GLN A 252 -30.97 20.36 -0.89
CA GLN A 252 -30.91 21.36 0.19
C GLN A 252 -29.51 21.97 0.33
N ALA A 253 -28.45 21.15 0.23
CA ALA A 253 -27.06 21.61 0.32
C ALA A 253 -26.64 22.51 -0.87
N VAL A 254 -27.15 22.24 -2.06
CA VAL A 254 -26.96 23.11 -3.24
C VAL A 254 -27.68 24.44 -3.05
N ALA A 255 -28.93 24.40 -2.56
CA ALA A 255 -29.71 25.62 -2.30
C ALA A 255 -29.11 26.52 -1.21
N SER A 256 -28.33 25.95 -0.28
CA SER A 256 -27.62 26.68 0.78
C SER A 256 -26.16 27.00 0.43
N GLU A 257 -25.74 26.81 -0.82
CA GLU A 257 -24.37 27.06 -1.30
C GLU A 257 -23.28 26.26 -0.55
N GLU A 258 -23.65 25.13 0.08
CA GLU A 258 -22.68 24.25 0.76
C GLU A 258 -21.93 23.33 -0.22
N ILE A 259 -22.48 23.14 -1.42
CA ILE A 259 -21.88 22.35 -2.52
C ILE A 259 -22.15 23.04 -3.85
N GLU A 260 -21.12 23.15 -4.69
CA GLU A 260 -21.19 23.79 -6.02
C GLU A 260 -21.86 22.91 -7.09
N THR A 261 -21.95 21.60 -6.86
CA THR A 261 -22.49 20.64 -7.83
C THR A 261 -24.02 20.66 -7.85
N SER A 262 -24.61 21.11 -8.97
CA SER A 262 -26.05 21.35 -9.10
C SER A 262 -26.94 20.10 -9.11
N SER A 263 -26.40 18.92 -9.43
CA SER A 263 -27.18 17.66 -9.47
C SER A 263 -26.33 16.44 -9.08
N LEU A 264 -26.96 15.50 -8.36
CA LEU A 264 -26.31 14.27 -7.92
C LEU A 264 -26.33 13.23 -9.06
N GLU A 265 -25.16 12.90 -9.61
CA GLU A 265 -25.05 11.95 -10.73
C GLU A 265 -25.49 10.51 -10.35
N PRO A 266 -26.02 9.73 -11.30
CA PRO A 266 -26.29 8.31 -11.09
C PRO A 266 -25.03 7.55 -10.64
N GLY A 267 -25.16 6.75 -9.58
CA GLY A 267 -24.01 6.06 -8.99
C GLY A 267 -23.23 6.89 -7.97
N TYR A 268 -23.75 8.04 -7.54
CA TYR A 268 -23.23 8.81 -6.42
C TYR A 268 -24.29 9.01 -5.33
N THR A 269 -23.84 9.25 -4.08
CA THR A 269 -24.69 9.61 -2.93
C THR A 269 -24.14 10.86 -2.26
N PHE A 270 -25.03 11.64 -1.64
CA PHE A 270 -24.62 12.74 -0.79
C PHE A 270 -24.37 12.26 0.65
N VAL A 271 -23.41 12.88 1.31
CA VAL A 271 -23.09 12.68 2.73
C VAL A 271 -23.17 14.03 3.41
N LYS A 272 -24.12 14.17 4.33
CA LYS A 272 -24.30 15.41 5.11
C LYS A 272 -23.14 15.59 6.09
N ARG A 273 -22.76 16.86 6.31
CA ARG A 273 -21.86 17.28 7.38
C ARG A 273 -22.26 16.63 8.72
N HIS A 274 -21.29 16.02 9.39
CA HIS A 274 -21.48 15.45 10.73
C HIS A 274 -20.17 15.45 11.53
N HIS A 275 -20.30 15.46 12.85
CA HIS A 275 -19.18 15.27 13.77
C HIS A 275 -18.99 13.77 14.00
N ARG A 276 -17.74 13.31 14.07
CA ARG A 276 -17.41 11.92 14.42
C ARG A 276 -16.64 11.91 15.75
N GLY A 277 -17.25 11.40 16.83
CA GLY A 277 -16.58 11.26 18.12
C GLY A 277 -17.35 11.71 19.38
N THR A 278 -18.62 11.31 19.54
CA THR A 278 -19.23 11.08 20.87
C THR A 278 -19.77 9.67 20.93
#